data_AF-A0A935F4H6-F1
#
_entry.id   AF-A0A935F4H6-F1
#
_cell.length_a   1.000
_cell.length_b   1.000
_cell.length_c   1.000
_cell.angle_alpha   90.00
_cell.angle_beta   90.00
_cell.angle_gamma   90.00
#
_symmetry.space_group_name_H-M   'P 1'
#
loop_
_entity.id
_entity.type
_entity.pdbx_description
1 polymer ?
#
loop_
_entity_poly.entity_id
_entity_poly.type
_entity_poly.pdbx_seq_one_letter_code
_entity_poly.pdbx_strand_id
1 'polypeptide(L)' 'MIRNAWVIGVAAAAFALAACGERPQVIQYKQGAYQGKPDQKPYANAPFDGNQQKWDHELRQRNQAQNEYKRIGS' A
#
# COMPACT_ATOMS: atom_id res chain seq x y z
N MET A 1 -8.34 -28.21 -44.42
CA MET A 1 -8.74 -26.91 -43.83
C MET A 1 -9.32 -27.04 -42.42
N ILE A 2 -10.15 -28.06 -42.14
CA ILE A 2 -10.81 -28.26 -40.82
C ILE A 2 -9.81 -28.52 -39.67
N ARG A 3 -8.71 -29.23 -39.92
CA ARG A 3 -7.69 -29.53 -38.90
C ARG A 3 -6.97 -28.27 -38.39
N ASN A 4 -6.70 -27.31 -39.27
CA ASN A 4 -6.05 -26.05 -38.90
C ASN A 4 -7.03 -25.14 -38.14
N ALA A 5 -8.31 -25.17 -38.50
CA ALA A 5 -9.36 -24.43 -37.78
C ALA A 5 -9.52 -24.91 -36.33
N TRP A 6 -9.39 -26.23 -36.09
CA TRP A 6 -9.41 -26.80 -34.74
C TRP A 6 -8.23 -26.35 -33.88
N VAL A 7 -7.02 -26.35 -34.44
CA VAL A 7 -5.81 -25.89 -33.73
C VAL A 7 -5.93 -24.42 -33.35
N ILE A 8 -6.43 -23.58 -34.27
CA ILE A 8 -6.65 -22.15 -34.01
C ILE A 8 -7.73 -21.96 -32.92
N GLY A 9 -8.83 -22.72 -32.98
CA GLY A 9 -9.91 -22.63 -32.00
C GLY A 9 -9.45 -23.01 -30.58
N VAL A 10 -8.69 -24.09 -30.44
CA VAL A 10 -8.15 -24.53 -29.14
C VAL A 10 -7.14 -23.53 -28.57
N ALA A 11 -6.25 -23.00 -29.42
CA ALA A 11 -5.29 -22.00 -28.99
C ALA A 11 -5.98 -20.70 -28.51
N ALA A 12 -6.98 -20.22 -29.25
CA ALA A 12 -7.73 -19.02 -28.88
C ALA A 12 -8.47 -19.19 -27.54
N ALA A 13 -9.08 -20.36 -27.31
CA ALA A 13 -9.73 -20.67 -26.03
C ALA A 13 -8.71 -20.65 -24.87
N ALA A 14 -7.54 -21.27 -25.03
CA ALA A 14 -6.51 -21.29 -24.00
C ALA A 14 -6.01 -19.86 -23.63
N PHE A 15 -5.84 -18.98 -24.61
CA PHE A 15 -5.46 -17.58 -24.34
C PHE A 15 -6.56 -16.77 -23.66
N ALA A 16 -7.84 -17.00 -23.98
CA ALA A 16 -8.96 -16.33 -23.32
C ALA A 16 -9.05 -16.69 -21.82
N LEU A 17 -8.73 -17.92 -21.44
CA LEU A 17 -8.67 -18.34 -20.04
C LEU A 17 -7.48 -17.76 -19.26
N ALA A 18 -6.38 -17.38 -19.95
CA ALA A 18 -5.23 -16.76 -19.29
C ALA A 18 -5.53 -15.35 -18.73
N ALA A 19 -6.55 -14.66 -19.26
CA ALA A 19 -7.00 -13.36 -18.75
C ALA A 19 -7.66 -13.42 -17.36
N CYS A 20 -8.11 -14.59 -16.90
CA CYS A 20 -8.60 -14.77 -15.52
C CYS A 20 -7.49 -15.15 -14.53
N GLY A 21 -6.26 -15.36 -15.01
CA GLY A 21 -5.12 -15.75 -14.18
C GLY A 21 -4.32 -14.58 -13.61
N GLU A 22 -4.89 -13.37 -13.60
CA GLU A 22 -4.24 -12.17 -13.02
C GLU A 22 -3.85 -12.50 -11.57
N ARG A 23 -2.53 -12.59 -11.35
CA ARG A 23 -2.01 -12.76 -10.00
C ARG A 23 -2.29 -11.45 -9.28
N PRO A 24 -2.75 -11.47 -8.02
CA PRO A 24 -2.93 -10.24 -7.28
C PRO A 24 -1.62 -9.43 -7.34
N GLN A 25 -1.70 -8.22 -7.89
CA GLN A 25 -0.60 -7.25 -7.97
C GLN A 25 -0.35 -6.64 -6.58
N VAL A 26 -0.40 -7.48 -5.56
CA VAL A 26 -0.01 -7.12 -4.20
C VAL A 26 1.50 -7.06 -4.18
N ILE A 27 2.02 -5.92 -3.78
CA ILE A 27 3.43 -5.74 -3.49
C ILE A 27 3.77 -6.75 -2.39
N GLN A 28 4.36 -7.88 -2.78
CA GLN A 28 4.90 -8.84 -1.83
C GLN A 28 6.11 -8.18 -1.21
N TYR A 29 5.94 -7.62 -0.01
CA TYR A 29 7.01 -6.95 0.71
C TYR A 29 8.06 -7.99 1.11
N LYS A 30 9.04 -8.20 0.24
CA LYS A 30 10.22 -9.01 0.53
C LYS A 30 11.17 -8.12 1.31
N GLN A 31 11.39 -8.46 2.58
CA GLN A 31 12.38 -7.79 3.41
C GLN A 31 13.74 -7.80 2.70
N GLY A 32 14.32 -6.62 2.45
CA GLY A 32 15.57 -6.45 1.70
C GLY A 32 15.43 -6.27 0.18
N ALA A 33 14.23 -6.41 -0.41
CA ALA A 33 14.00 -6.14 -1.84
C ALA A 33 13.56 -4.70 -2.13
N TYR A 34 13.23 -3.93 -1.09
CA TYR A 34 12.95 -2.51 -1.22
C TYR A 34 14.25 -1.77 -1.52
N GLN A 35 14.42 -1.34 -2.77
CA GLN A 35 15.60 -0.57 -3.22
C GLN A 35 15.48 0.94 -2.96
N GLY A 36 14.34 1.40 -2.42
CA GLY A 36 14.16 2.79 -2.00
C GLY A 36 14.88 3.09 -0.68
N LYS A 37 14.86 4.36 -0.27
CA LYS A 37 15.41 4.76 1.03
C LYS A 37 14.63 4.09 2.17
N PRO A 38 15.28 3.45 3.16
CA PRO A 38 14.59 2.84 4.28
C PRO A 38 13.58 3.79 4.93
N ASP A 39 12.38 3.29 5.24
CA ASP A 39 11.37 4.06 5.95
C ASP A 39 11.92 4.52 7.29
N GLN A 40 11.90 5.83 7.51
CA GLN A 40 12.28 6.43 8.77
C GLN A 40 11.05 6.61 9.66
N LYS A 41 11.26 6.51 10.97
CA LYS A 41 10.19 6.81 11.93
C LYS A 41 9.74 8.26 11.76
N PRO A 42 8.44 8.58 11.98
CA PRO A 42 7.91 9.92 11.76
C PRO A 42 8.57 11.00 12.63
N TYR A 43 9.17 10.59 13.76
CA TYR A 43 9.89 11.46 14.69
C TYR A 43 11.42 11.42 14.52
N ALA A 44 11.94 10.77 13.48
CA ALA A 44 13.39 10.56 13.32
C ALA A 44 14.18 11.85 13.03
N ASN A 45 13.55 12.84 12.39
CA ASN A 45 14.19 14.09 11.98
C ASN A 45 13.66 15.28 12.80
N ALA A 46 14.30 16.43 12.63
CA ALA A 46 13.82 17.70 13.18
C ALA A 46 12.33 17.93 12.85
N PRO A 47 11.53 18.47 13.78
CA PRO A 47 11.92 19.06 15.06
C PRO A 47 11.96 18.07 16.25
N PHE A 48 11.85 16.76 15.98
CA PHE A 48 11.75 15.73 17.01
C PHE A 48 13.07 15.03 17.26
N ASP A 49 13.94 14.93 16.24
CA ASP A 49 15.32 14.44 16.35
C ASP A 49 15.42 13.09 17.09
N GLY A 50 14.49 12.18 16.80
CA GLY A 50 14.38 10.86 17.43
C GLY A 50 13.51 10.80 18.69
N ASN A 51 13.05 11.94 19.22
CA ASN A 51 12.24 11.99 20.44
C ASN A 51 10.79 11.60 20.19
N GLN A 52 10.50 10.31 20.37
CA GLN A 52 9.15 9.77 20.26
C GLN A 52 8.17 10.39 21.27
N GLN A 53 8.59 10.64 22.51
CA GLN A 53 7.69 11.14 23.55
C GLN A 53 7.17 12.54 23.21
N LYS A 54 8.04 13.41 22.69
CA LYS A 54 7.67 14.74 22.20
C LYS A 54 6.70 14.64 21.02
N TRP A 55 6.98 13.76 20.05
CA TRP A 55 6.08 13.50 18.93
C TRP A 55 4.69 13.04 19.38
N ASP A 56 4.63 12.06 20.28
CA ASP A 56 3.37 11.50 20.78
C ASP A 56 2.59 12.51 21.63
N HIS A 57 3.27 13.41 22.33
CA HIS A 57 2.65 14.51 23.05
C HIS A 57 2.01 15.52 22.09
N GLU A 58 2.77 16.02 21.12
CA GLU A 58 2.27 16.99 20.13
C GLU A 58 1.14 16.40 19.28
N LEU A 59 1.26 15.14 18.86
CA LEU A 59 0.21 14.43 18.14
C LEU A 59 -1.11 14.39 18.94
N ARG A 60 -1.04 14.07 20.24
CA ARG A 60 -2.20 14.08 21.12
C ARG A 60 -2.79 15.48 21.25
N GLN A 61 -1.95 16.50 21.44
CA GLN A 61 -2.39 17.89 21.55
C GLN A 61 -3.15 18.35 20.29
N ARG A 62 -2.62 18.03 19.11
CA ARG A 62 -3.28 18.31 17.81
C ARG A 62 -4.64 17.63 17.73
N ASN A 63 -4.73 16.35 18.11
CA ASN A 63 -6.01 15.63 18.10
C ASN A 63 -7.04 16.28 19.03
N GLN A 64 -6.63 16.78 20.19
CA GLN A 64 -7.54 17.52 21.09
C GLN A 64 -7.98 18.85 20.49
N ALA A 65 -7.07 19.58 19.83
CA ALA A 65 -7.36 20.84 19.17
C ALA A 65 -8.27 20.72 17.94
N GLN A 66 -8.47 19.50 17.42
CA GLN A 66 -9.39 19.19 16.32
C GLN A 66 -10.65 18.46 16.80
N ASN A 67 -10.77 18.17 18.10
CA ASN A 67 -11.92 17.48 18.65
C ASN A 67 -13.06 18.46 18.91
N GLU A 68 -14.11 18.41 18.09
CA GLU A 68 -15.22 19.36 18.17
C GLU A 68 -15.95 19.30 19.51
N TYR A 69 -16.11 18.12 20.12
CA TYR A 69 -16.68 17.99 21.47
C TYR A 69 -15.94 18.82 22.53
N LYS A 70 -14.64 19.05 22.33
CA LYS A 70 -13.84 19.94 23.19
C LYS A 70 -13.82 21.39 22.73
N ARG A 71 -14.01 21.67 21.44
CA ARG A 71 -13.92 23.02 20.88
C ARG A 71 -15.19 23.84 21.07
N ILE A 72 -16.35 23.22 20.86
CA ILE A 72 -17.65 23.92 20.94
C ILE A 72 -18.43 23.62 22.22
N GLY A 73 -17.96 22.65 23.01
CA GLY A 73 -18.70 22.11 24.15
C GLY A 73 -19.85 21.24 23.67
N SER A 74 -19.99 20.03 24.22
CA SER A 74 -21.22 19.25 24.08
C SER A 74 -22.32 19.83 24.96
#